data_AF-D3FAF1-F1
#
_entry.id   AF-D3FAF1-F1
#
_cell.length_a   1.000
_cell.length_b   1.000
_cell.length_c   1.000
_cell.angle_alpha   90.00
_cell.angle_beta   90.00
_cell.angle_gamma   90.00
#
_symmetry.space_group_name_H-M   'P 1'
#
loop_
_entity.id
_entity.type
_entity.pdbx_description
1 polymer ?
#
loop_
_entity_poly.entity_id
_entity_poly.type
_entity_poly.pdbx_seq_one_letter_code
_entity_poly.pdbx_strand_id
1 'polypeptide(L)' 'MDLEERTLEQVGDTCEECGAKLTPREQQAVLESGGPALCTTHAAEVVPLGDDEPEDAA' A
#
# COMPACT_ATOMS: atom_id res chain seq x y z
N MET A 1 19.35 17.03 11.06
CA MET A 1 18.69 15.84 10.51
C MET A 1 17.53 16.39 9.70
N ASP A 2 17.74 16.58 8.40
CA ASP A 2 16.71 17.03 7.47
C ASP A 2 15.74 15.86 7.26
N LEU A 3 14.59 15.92 7.92
CA LEU A 3 13.48 15.01 7.69
C LEU A 3 12.78 15.50 6.43
N GLU A 4 13.21 15.01 5.27
CA GLU A 4 12.51 15.24 4.01
C GLU A 4 11.06 14.77 4.18
N GLU A 5 10.14 15.72 4.12
CA GLU A 5 8.70 15.50 4.16
C GLU A 5 8.33 14.69 2.92
N ARG A 6 8.28 13.37 3.03
CA ARG A 6 7.77 12.48 1.99
C ARG A 6 6.31 12.83 1.76
N THR A 7 6.05 13.73 0.81
CA THR A 7 4.72 13.99 0.28
C THR A 7 4.16 12.66 -0.21
N LEU A 8 3.10 12.17 0.44
CA LEU A 8 2.37 10.96 0.08
C LEU A 8 2.18 10.97 -1.44
N GLU A 9 2.92 10.10 -2.11
CA GLU A 9 2.88 9.93 -3.55
C GLU A 9 1.42 9.64 -3.91
N GLN A 10 0.83 10.47 -4.76
CA GLN A 10 -0.56 10.30 -5.18
C GLN A 10 -0.76 8.85 -5.65
N VAL A 11 -1.78 8.17 -5.11
CA VAL A 11 -2.11 6.80 -5.52
C VAL A 11 -2.27 6.77 -7.04
N GLY A 12 -1.50 5.90 -7.69
CA GLY A 12 -1.55 5.71 -9.13
C GLY A 12 -2.95 5.31 -9.59
N ASP A 13 -3.33 5.71 -10.81
CA ASP A 13 -4.61 5.31 -11.40
C ASP A 13 -4.57 3.91 -12.03
N THR A 14 -3.42 3.25 -11.99
CA THR A 14 -3.18 1.92 -12.53
C THR A 14 -2.53 1.01 -11.50
N CYS A 15 -2.84 -0.29 -11.60
CA CYS A 15 -2.25 -1.32 -10.78
C CYS A 15 -0.76 -1.45 -11.08
N GLU A 16 0.11 -1.36 -10.08
CA GLU A 16 1.56 -1.47 -10.26
C GLU A 16 2.03 -2.85 -10.73
N GLU A 17 1.26 -3.91 -10.46
CA GLU A 17 1.56 -5.29 -10.87
C GLU A 17 1.14 -5.61 -12.31
N CYS A 18 -0.10 -5.27 -12.67
CA CYS A 18 -0.69 -5.69 -13.94
C CYS A 18 -1.02 -4.55 -14.91
N GLY A 19 -0.85 -3.30 -14.51
CA GLY A 19 -1.14 -2.12 -15.32
C GLY A 19 -2.64 -1.86 -15.57
N ALA A 20 -3.53 -2.64 -14.97
CA ALA A 20 -4.97 -2.44 -15.12
C ALA A 20 -5.40 -1.12 -14.47
N LYS A 21 -6.35 -0.41 -15.08
CA LYS A 21 -6.87 0.83 -14.51
C LYS A 21 -7.66 0.53 -13.23
N LEU A 22 -7.27 1.18 -12.13
CA LEU A 22 -7.94 1.00 -10.85
C LEU A 22 -9.31 1.65 -10.87
N THR A 23 -10.28 0.93 -10.36
CA THR A 23 -11.60 1.48 -10.08
C THR A 23 -11.53 2.47 -8.91
N PRO A 24 -12.51 3.38 -8.76
CA PRO A 24 -12.56 4.29 -7.62
C PRO A 24 -12.54 3.57 -6.26
N ARG A 25 -13.12 2.36 -6.20
CA ARG A 25 -13.12 1.52 -5.00
C ARG A 25 -11.74 1.00 -4.65
N GLU A 26 -10.97 0.60 -5.66
CA GLU A 26 -9.59 0.10 -5.46
C GLU A 26 -8.67 1.24 -5.02
N GLN A 27 -8.77 2.42 -5.65
CA GLN A 27 -7.99 3.59 -5.25
C GLN A 27 -8.28 4.00 -3.79
N GLN A 28 -9.55 3.95 -3.38
CA GLN A 28 -9.93 4.20 -1.98
C GLN A 28 -9.29 3.19 -1.02
N ALA A 29 -9.31 1.89 -1.35
CA ALA A 29 -8.70 0.87 -0.52
C ALA A 29 -7.18 1.07 -0.36
N VAL A 30 -6.51 1.53 -1.42
CA VAL A 30 -5.07 1.87 -1.37
C VAL A 30 -4.83 3.08 -0.46
N LEU A 31 -5.63 4.13 -0.57
CA LEU A 31 -5.55 5.30 0.31
C LEU A 31 -5.80 4.96 1.78
N GLU A 32 -6.74 4.06 2.06
CA GLU A 32 -7.09 3.62 3.42
C GLU A 32 -6.02 2.71 4.02
N SER A 33 -5.41 1.84 3.21
CA SER A 33 -4.34 0.94 3.65
C SER A 33 -2.96 1.60 3.70
N GLY A 34 -2.76 2.71 2.96
CA GLY A 34 -1.46 3.35 2.80
C GLY A 34 -0.46 2.47 2.02
N GLY A 35 -0.95 1.50 1.25
CA GLY A 35 -0.15 0.53 0.51
C GLY A 35 0.12 0.91 -0.95
N PRO A 36 0.74 0.01 -1.73
CA PRO A 36 0.95 0.20 -3.17
C PRO A 36 -0.36 0.25 -3.96
N ALA A 37 -0.35 0.91 -5.12
CA ALA A 37 -1.54 1.02 -5.96
C ALA A 37 -1.85 -0.33 -6.64
N LEU A 38 -2.62 -1.20 -5.97
CA LEU A 38 -2.95 -2.54 -6.45
C LEU A 38 -4.46 -2.72 -6.68
N CYS A 39 -4.80 -3.48 -7.71
CA CYS A 39 -6.18 -3.90 -7.92
C CYS A 39 -6.59 -4.90 -6.84
N THR A 40 -7.90 -5.07 -6.63
CA THR A 40 -8.46 -5.96 -5.61
C THR A 40 -7.91 -7.38 -5.62
N THR A 41 -7.52 -7.89 -6.80
CA THR A 41 -6.92 -9.23 -6.91
C THR A 41 -5.51 -9.26 -6.32
N HIS A 42 -4.60 -8.38 -6.73
CA HIS A 42 -3.23 -8.35 -6.21
C HIS A 42 -3.15 -7.78 -4.80
N ALA A 43 -4.06 -6.86 -4.43
CA ALA A 43 -4.17 -6.36 -3.07
C ALA A 43 -4.52 -7.47 -2.07
N ALA A 44 -5.29 -8.49 -2.48
CA ALA A 44 -5.60 -9.64 -1.64
C ALA A 44 -4.41 -10.59 -1.41
N GLU A 45 -3.36 -10.49 -2.22
CA GLU A 45 -2.12 -11.25 -2.08
C GLU A 45 -1.11 -10.56 -1.15
N VAL A 46 -1.32 -9.27 -0.87
CA VAL A 46 -0.52 -8.52 0.09
C VAL A 46 -0.91 -8.95 1.49
N VAL A 47 -0.01 -9.66 2.17
CA VAL A 47 -0.14 -9.95 3.60
C VAL A 47 0.37 -8.72 4.34
N PRO A 48 -0.47 -8.00 5.10
CA PRO A 48 0.02 -6.94 5.97
C PRO A 48 0.95 -7.59 6.99
N LEU A 49 2.23 -7.24 6.93
CA LEU A 49 3.19 -7.55 7.99
C LEU A 49 2.73 -6.73 9.19
N GLY A 50 2.05 -7.38 10.14
CA GLY A 50 1.66 -6.74 11.40
C GLY A 50 2.92 -6.21 12.08
N ASP A 51 2.82 -5.03 12.70
CA ASP A 51 3.88 -4.48 13.55
C ASP A 51 4.42 -5.59 14.45
N ASP A 52 5.67 -5.99 14.19
CA ASP A 52 6.46 -6.90 14.98
C ASP A 52 6.37 -6.47 16.46
N GLU A 53 5.55 -7.17 17.24
CA GLU A 53 5.78 -7.28 18.68
C GLU A 53 7.21 -7.85 18.84
N PRO A 54 8.06 -7.28 19.70
CA PRO A 54 9.46 -7.66 19.76
C PRO A 54 9.61 -9.14 20.15
N GLU A 55 9.91 -9.99 19.18
CA GLU A 55 10.47 -11.33 19.41
C GLU A 55 11.94 -11.19 19.85
N ASP A 56 12.19 -10.76 21.09
CA ASP A 56 13.44 -11.07 21.78
C ASP A 56 13.26 -10.96 23.30
N ALA A 57 12.64 -12.00 23.85
CA ALA A 57 12.72 -12.33 25.27
C ALA A 57 13.58 -13.59 25.41
N ALA A 58 14.90 -13.41 25.47
CA ALA A 58 15.85 -14.43 25.90
C ALA A 58 17.00 -13.83 26.73
#